data_AF-A0A7C2WG21-F1
#
_entry.id   AF-A0A7C2WG21-F1
#
_cell.length_a   1.000
_cell.length_b   1.000
_cell.length_c   1.000
_cell.angle_alpha   90.00
_cell.angle_beta   90.00
_cell.angle_gamma   90.00
#
_symmetry.space_group_name_H-M   'P 1'
#
loop_
_entity.id
_entity.type
_entity.pdbx_description
1 polymer ?
#
loop_
_entity_poly.entity_id
_entity_poly.type
_entity_poly.pdbx_seq_one_letter_code
_entity_poly.pdbx_strand_id
1 'polypeptide(L)' 'MKTFQVIRCDIVFELKPETEGGYTITVPSLPGCISYSETFEKAMEMIKDAMEGWLAVAREKGVPIPEQFESIRVAAF' A
#
# COMPACT_ATOMS: atom_id res chain seq x y z
N MET A 1 1.56 6.14 -19.58
CA MET A 1 0.48 5.28 -19.05
C MET A 1 -0.35 6.04 -18.04
N LYS A 2 -1.64 5.75 -17.92
CA LYS A 2 -2.50 6.33 -16.87
C LYS A 2 -2.37 5.48 -15.61
N THR A 3 -2.17 6.12 -14.47
CA THR A 3 -2.40 5.46 -13.17
C THR A 3 -3.90 5.34 -12.93
N PHE A 4 -4.30 4.36 -12.12
CA PHE A 4 -5.66 4.23 -11.65
C PHE A 4 -5.67 3.99 -10.14
N GLN A 5 -6.78 4.34 -9.52
CA GLN A 5 -6.95 4.25 -8.08
C GLN A 5 -7.94 3.15 -7.73
N VAL A 6 -7.61 2.41 -6.66
CA VAL A 6 -8.50 1.43 -6.04
C VAL A 6 -8.71 1.86 -4.60
N ILE A 7 -9.96 1.91 -4.16
CA ILE A 7 -10.32 2.25 -2.79
C ILE A 7 -10.82 0.99 -2.08
N ARG A 8 -10.21 0.67 -0.95
CA ARG A 8 -10.58 -0.45 -0.07
C ARG A 8 -10.44 0.00 1.37
N CYS A 9 -11.48 -0.18 2.18
CA CYS A 9 -11.47 0.19 3.60
C CYS A 9 -10.99 1.64 3.84
N ASP A 10 -11.45 2.59 3.01
CA ASP A 10 -11.05 4.00 3.03
C ASP A 10 -9.55 4.27 2.77
N ILE A 11 -8.83 3.26 2.28
CA ILE A 11 -7.43 3.36 1.85
C ILE A 11 -7.39 3.47 0.34
N VAL A 12 -6.66 4.48 -0.14
CA VAL A 12 -6.40 4.70 -1.56
C VAL A 12 -5.12 3.97 -1.95
N PHE A 13 -5.24 3.10 -2.94
CA PHE A 13 -4.12 2.44 -3.61
C PHE A 13 -3.98 3.04 -5.00
N GLU A 14 -2.79 3.50 -5.34
CA GLU A 14 -2.45 3.97 -6.68
C GLU A 14 -1.69 2.87 -7.40
N LEU A 15 -2.20 2.49 -8.57
CA LEU A 15 -1.57 1.49 -9.42
C LEU A 15 -1.12 2.10 -10.73
N LYS A 16 0.13 1.81 -11.07
CA LYS A 16 0.77 2.20 -12.32
C LYS A 16 1.14 0.93 -13.07
N PRO A 17 0.52 0.64 -14.22
CA PRO A 17 0.99 -0.42 -15.09
C PRO A 17 2.36 -0.03 -15.66
N GLU A 18 3.31 -0.96 -15.67
CA GLU A 18 4.68 -0.74 -16.16
C GLU A 18 4.85 -1.23 -17.60
N THR A 19 5.82 -0.65 -18.33
CA THR A 19 6.05 -0.95 -19.76
C THR A 19 6.53 -2.38 -20.01
N GLU A 20 7.21 -2.97 -19.03
CA GLU A 20 7.72 -4.34 -19.05
C GLU A 20 6.68 -5.39 -18.65
N GLY A 21 5.46 -4.95 -18.32
CA GLY A 21 4.44 -5.77 -17.68
C GLY A 21 4.40 -5.52 -16.17
N GLY A 22 3.34 -6.00 -15.53
CA GLY A 22 3.15 -5.81 -14.10
C GLY A 22 2.61 -4.44 -13.68
N TYR A 23 2.55 -4.27 -12.36
CA TYR A 23 1.95 -3.14 -11.67
C TYR A 23 2.85 -2.69 -10.53
N THR A 24 3.25 -1.42 -10.58
CA THR A 24 3.72 -0.71 -9.40
C THR A 24 2.51 -0.24 -8.61
N ILE A 25 2.50 -0.51 -7.31
CA ILE A 25 1.43 -0.10 -6.40
C ILE A 25 2.01 0.75 -5.27
N THR A 26 1.32 1.83 -4.93
CA THR A 26 1.69 2.74 -3.84
C THR A 26 0.48 3.08 -2.98
N VAL A 27 0.76 3.49 -1.74
CA VAL A 27 -0.26 4.01 -0.80
C VAL A 27 0.07 5.48 -0.53
N PRO A 28 -0.61 6.45 -1.17
CA PRO A 28 -0.28 7.87 -1.01
C PRO A 28 -0.30 8.36 0.44
N SER A 29 -1.18 7.80 1.27
CA SER A 29 -1.26 8.13 2.70
C SER A 29 -0.10 7.58 3.54
N LEU A 30 0.71 6.67 3.00
CA LEU A 30 1.91 6.09 3.63
C LEU A 30 3.12 6.36 2.74
N PRO A 31 3.72 7.56 2.81
CA PRO A 31 4.79 7.97 1.91
C PRO A 31 5.96 6.97 1.92
N GLY A 32 6.36 6.54 0.72
CA GLY A 32 7.42 5.55 0.53
C GLY A 32 6.98 4.08 0.64
N CYS A 33 5.71 3.80 0.95
CA CYS A 33 5.16 2.45 0.87
C CYS A 33 4.83 2.13 -0.60
N ILE A 34 5.70 1.33 -1.22
CA ILE A 34 5.65 0.95 -2.64
C ILE A 34 5.94 -0.54 -2.78
N SER A 35 5.26 -1.17 -3.73
CA SER A 35 5.52 -2.56 -4.13
C SER A 35 5.36 -2.72 -5.65
N TYR A 36 5.86 -3.84 -6.18
CA TYR A 36 5.74 -4.18 -7.59
C TYR A 36 5.46 -5.67 -7.76
N SER A 37 4.57 -6.01 -8.69
CA SER A 37 4.34 -7.40 -9.08
C SER A 37 3.82 -7.54 -10.50
N GLU A 38 3.97 -8.73 -11.07
CA GLU A 38 3.51 -9.04 -12.43
C GLU A 38 1.98 -9.00 -12.57
N THR A 39 1.24 -9.19 -11.47
CA THR A 39 -0.22 -9.19 -11.44
C THR A 39 -0.78 -8.19 -10.44
N PHE A 40 -2.01 -7.73 -10.71
CA PHE A 40 -2.74 -6.82 -9.84
C PHE A 40 -2.94 -7.43 -8.44
N GLU A 41 -3.36 -8.69 -8.39
CA GLU A 41 -3.68 -9.42 -7.16
C GLU A 41 -2.44 -9.55 -6.29
N LYS A 42 -1.31 -9.93 -6.89
CA LYS A 42 -0.05 -10.09 -6.15
C LYS A 42 0.53 -8.75 -5.71
N ALA A 43 0.36 -7.69 -6.49
CA ALA A 43 0.72 -6.33 -6.07
C ALA A 43 -0.11 -5.91 -4.84
N MET A 44 -1.42 -6.19 -4.84
CA MET A 44 -2.31 -5.93 -3.69
C MET A 44 -1.95 -6.77 -2.46
N GLU A 45 -1.48 -8.00 -2.61
CA GLU A 45 -0.97 -8.81 -1.49
C GLU A 45 0.34 -8.23 -0.94
N MET A 46 1.32 -7.97 -1.81
CA MET A 46 2.63 -7.49 -1.39
C MET A 46 2.59 -6.08 -0.78
N ILE A 47 1.66 -5.21 -1.22
CA ILE A 47 1.53 -3.89 -0.61
C ILE A 47 0.98 -3.98 0.82
N LYS A 48 0.16 -5.00 1.15
CA LYS A 48 -0.32 -5.20 2.53
C LYS A 48 0.86 -5.47 3.45
N ASP A 49 1.74 -6.40 3.09
CA ASP A 49 2.96 -6.70 3.87
C ASP A 49 3.85 -5.46 4.03
N ALA A 50 4.01 -4.67 2.95
CA ALA A 50 4.77 -3.43 2.98
C ALA A 50 4.15 -2.37 3.90
N MET A 51 2.81 -2.27 3.93
CA MET A 51 2.10 -1.37 4.84
C MET A 51 2.32 -1.78 6.31
N GLU A 52 2.33 -3.08 6.61
CA GLU A 52 2.56 -3.57 7.96
C GLU A 52 3.95 -3.20 8.48
N GLY A 53 4.98 -3.43 7.66
CA GLY A 53 6.34 -3.03 7.96
C GLY A 53 6.45 -1.50 8.13
N TRP A 54 5.81 -0.72 7.26
CA TRP A 54 5.79 0.73 7.36
C TRP A 54 5.15 1.19 8.68
N LEU A 55 3.98 0.64 9.03
CA LEU A 55 3.24 1.00 10.24
C LEU A 55 4.00 0.58 11.51
N ALA A 56 4.68 -0.57 11.51
CA ALA A 56 5.51 -1.00 12.62
C ALA A 56 6.65 0.01 12.88
N VAL A 57 7.40 0.36 11.83
CA VAL A 57 8.50 1.33 11.93
C VAL A 57 7.99 2.73 12.30
N ALA A 58 6.85 3.16 11.75
CA ALA A 58 6.25 4.44 12.10
C ALA A 58 5.89 4.53 13.58
N ARG A 59 5.31 3.46 14.16
CA ARG A 59 5.03 3.38 15.60
C ARG A 59 6.30 3.45 16.44
N GLU A 60 7.34 2.71 16.07
CA GLU A 60 8.63 2.71 16.79
C GLU A 60 9.32 4.08 16.76
N LYS A 61 9.21 4.79 15.64
CA LYS A 61 9.86 6.10 15.43
C LYS A 61 9.00 7.29 15.85
N GLY A 62 7.77 7.07 16.32
CA GLY A 62 6.83 8.13 16.67
C GLY A 62 6.41 8.99 15.46
N VAL A 63 6.44 8.41 14.25
CA VAL A 63 5.95 9.08 13.04
C VAL A 63 4.42 9.10 13.10
N PRO A 64 3.76 10.24 12.82
CA PRO A 64 2.31 10.31 12.78
C PRO A 64 1.72 9.31 11.77
N ILE A 65 0.79 8.48 12.25
CA ILE A 65 0.06 7.51 11.44
C ILE A 65 -1.35 8.06 11.21
N PRO A 66 -1.86 8.05 9.97
CA PRO A 66 -3.25 8.48 9.73
C PRO A 66 -4.24 7.54 10.46
N GLU A 67 -5.30 8.10 11.02
CA GLU A 67 -6.27 7.40 11.89
C GLU A 67 -6.85 6.12 11.26
N GLN A 68 -7.10 6.14 9.95
CA GLN A 68 -7.58 4.99 9.17
C GLN A 68 -6.63 3.77 9.21
N PHE A 69 -5.37 3.96 9.61
CA PHE A 69 -4.39 2.88 9.78
C PHE A 69 -4.12 2.52 11.26
N GLU A 70 -4.70 3.23 12.22
CA GLU A 70 -4.52 2.93 13.65
C GLU A 70 -5.26 1.65 14.06
N SER A 71 -6.46 1.43 13.51
CA SER A 71 -7.31 0.28 13.84
C SER A 71 -7.06 -0.95 12.97
N ILE A 72 -6.14 -0.87 12.00
CA ILE A 72 -5.80 -1.99 11.14
C ILE A 72 -5.22 -3.12 12.01
N ARG A 73 -6.03 -4.16 12.18
CA ARG A 73 -5.51 -5.49 12.50
C ARG A 73 -5.10 -6.11 11.17
N VAL A 74 -3.80 -6.28 11.00
CA VAL A 74 -3.12 -7.10 9.97
C VAL A 74 -3.89 -8.38 9.59
N ALA A 75 -4.58 -8.99 10.55
CA ALA A 75 -5.38 -10.19 10.35
C ALA A 75 -6.74 -10.03 9.62
N ALA A 76 -7.15 -8.82 9.18
CA ALA A 76 -8.51 -8.55 8.69
C ALA A 76 -8.61 -8.00 7.26
N PHE A 77 -7.59 -8.22 6.42
CA PHE A 77 -7.58 -7.82 5.00
C PHE A 77 -7.70 -8.98 4.02
#